data_AF-A0A2W6C2W6-F1
#
_entry.id   AF-A0A2W6C2W6-F1
#
_cell.length_a   1.000
_cell.length_b   1.000
_cell.length_c   1.000
_cell.angle_alpha   90.00
_cell.angle_beta   90.00
_cell.angle_gamma   90.00
#
_symmetry.space_group_name_H-M   'P 1'
#
loop_
_entity.id
_entity.type
_entity.pdbx_description
1 polymer ?
#
loop_
_entity_poly.entity_id
_entity_poly.type
_entity_poly.pdbx_seq_one_letter_code
_entity_poly.pdbx_strand_id
1 'polypeptide(L)' 'MSDSTAGVTITELSGGRMPRRQRRAQLLAAARGVFVAAGYHAAAMDDIAEQAGISKP' A
#
# COMPACT_ATOMS: atom_id res chain seq x y z
N MET A 1 -37.21 -19.50 15.08
CA MET A 1 -37.41 -20.31 13.85
C MET A 1 -37.63 -19.36 12.69
N SER A 2 -36.93 -19.62 11.58
CA SER A 2 -36.96 -18.94 10.28
C SER A 2 -36.32 -17.55 10.21
N ASP A 3 -35.43 -17.24 9.28
CA ASP A 3 -34.69 -18.08 8.34
C ASP A 3 -33.46 -17.32 7.84
N SER A 4 -32.57 -18.10 7.23
CA SER A 4 -31.32 -17.75 6.60
C SER A 4 -31.41 -16.56 5.61
N THR A 5 -30.46 -15.63 5.69
CA THR A 5 -29.94 -14.89 4.52
C THR A 5 -28.43 -14.86 4.63
N ALA A 6 -27.82 -15.97 4.22
CA ALA A 6 -26.44 -15.98 3.76
C ALA A 6 -26.31 -15.05 2.54
N GLY A 7 -25.23 -14.28 2.47
CA GLY A 7 -24.89 -13.63 1.20
C GLY A 7 -24.12 -12.31 1.23
N VAL A 8 -23.08 -12.17 2.06
CA VAL A 8 -21.94 -11.31 1.69
C VAL A 8 -20.64 -12.06 2.00
N THR A 9 -20.37 -13.11 1.23
CA THR A 9 -19.05 -13.76 1.14
C THR A 9 -18.56 -13.67 -0.30
N ILE A 10 -18.15 -12.46 -0.69
CA ILE A 10 -17.42 -12.16 -1.92
C ILE A 10 -16.70 -10.84 -1.64
N THR A 11 -15.56 -10.83 -0.95
CA THR A 11 -14.24 -11.06 -1.58
C THR A 11 -13.18 -11.27 -0.48
N GLU A 12 -13.19 -12.43 0.18
CA GLU A 12 -11.97 -12.98 0.80
C GLU A 12 -11.17 -13.81 -0.21
N LEU A 13 -11.13 -13.36 -1.47
CA LEU A 13 -10.46 -14.08 -2.56
C LEU A 13 -9.20 -13.32 -2.97
N SER A 14 -8.09 -13.76 -2.39
CA SER A 14 -6.69 -13.43 -2.69
C SER A 14 -6.04 -12.31 -1.87
N GLY A 15 -5.89 -12.54 -0.56
CA GLY A 15 -4.85 -11.95 0.28
C GLY A 15 -3.43 -12.40 -0.11
N GLY A 16 -3.10 -12.29 -1.41
CA GLY A 16 -1.75 -12.48 -1.91
C GLY A 16 -0.96 -11.20 -1.65
N ARG A 17 0.14 -11.32 -0.89
CA ARG A 17 1.13 -10.23 -0.75
C ARG A 17 1.32 -9.56 -2.10
N MET A 18 1.17 -8.23 -2.15
CA MET A 18 1.35 -7.44 -3.37
C MET A 18 2.60 -7.94 -4.13
N PRO A 19 2.48 -8.30 -5.42
CA PRO A 19 3.60 -8.77 -6.22
C PRO A 19 4.79 -7.83 -6.11
N ARG A 20 6.01 -8.36 -5.99
CA ARG A 20 7.23 -7.57 -5.73
C ARG A 20 7.40 -6.40 -6.69
N ARG A 21 7.02 -6.57 -7.96
CA ARG A 21 7.08 -5.51 -8.99
C ARG A 21 6.11 -4.37 -8.70
N GLN A 22 4.88 -4.68 -8.29
CA GLN A 22 3.88 -3.67 -7.93
C GLN A 22 4.30 -2.91 -6.67
N ARG A 23 4.84 -3.62 -5.67
CA ARG A 23 5.41 -2.99 -4.47
C ARG A 23 6.56 -2.05 -4.81
N ARG A 24 7.45 -2.47 -5.71
CA ARG A 24 8.54 -1.61 -6.20
C ARG A 24 7.99 -0.36 -6.91
N ALA A 25 6.99 -0.52 -7.77
CA ALA A 25 6.37 0.60 -8.48
C ALA A 25 5.74 1.60 -7.50
N GLN A 26 5.05 1.11 -6.47
CA GLN A 26 4.48 1.94 -5.40
C GLN A 26 5.56 2.72 -4.64
N LEU A 27 6.64 2.04 -4.22
CA LEU A 27 7.75 2.68 -3.53
C LEU A 27 8.41 3.78 -4.39
N LEU A 28 8.61 3.52 -5.68
CA LEU A 28 9.19 4.51 -6.60
C LEU A 28 8.26 5.70 -6.84
N ALA A 29 6.95 5.47 -6.90
CA ALA A 29 5.97 6.54 -7.05
C ALA A 29 5.93 7.44 -5.80
N ALA A 30 5.93 6.84 -4.60
CA ALA A 30 6.01 7.55 -3.33
C ALA A 30 7.31 8.35 -3.22
N ALA A 31 8.46 7.72 -3.50
CA ALA A 31 9.76 8.38 -3.47
C ALA A 31 9.81 9.60 -4.40
N ARG A 32 9.29 9.48 -5.62
CA ARG A 32 9.20 10.60 -6.55
C ARG A 32 8.36 11.75 -5.98
N GLY A 33 7.23 11.44 -5.35
CA GLY A 33 6.38 12.44 -4.71
C GLY A 33 7.11 13.21 -3.61
N VAL A 34 7.78 12.49 -2.71
CA VAL A 34 8.55 13.11 -1.62
C VAL A 34 9.70 13.96 -2.15
N PHE A 35 10.46 13.47 -3.14
CA PHE A 35 11.55 14.26 -3.71
C PHE A 35 11.07 15.54 -4.41
N VAL A 36 9.92 15.50 -5.09
CA VAL A 36 9.34 16.70 -5.72
C VAL A 36 8.83 17.69 -4.67
N ALA A 37 8.24 17.20 -3.58
CA ALA A 37 7.67 18.05 -2.54
C ALA A 37 8.74 18.67 -1.61
N ALA A 38 9.73 17.88 -1.19
CA ALA A 38 10.73 18.27 -0.19
C ALA A 38 12.09 18.67 -0.80
N GLY A 39 12.38 18.28 -2.03
CA GLY A 39 13.72 18.39 -2.62
C GLY A 39 14.66 17.26 -2.19
N TYR A 40 15.84 17.18 -2.82
CA TYR A 40 16.75 16.03 -2.68
C TYR A 40 17.28 15.83 -1.26
N HIS A 41 17.69 16.91 -0.59
CA HIS A 41 18.34 16.82 0.72
C HIS A 41 17.37 16.68 1.89
N ALA A 42 16.14 17.18 1.76
CA ALA A 42 15.16 17.16 2.85
C ALA A 42 14.24 15.92 2.81
N ALA A 43 14.21 15.18 1.69
CA ALA A 43 13.43 13.95 1.59
C ALA A 43 13.94 12.86 2.55
N ALA A 44 13.12 12.48 3.54
CA ALA A 44 13.45 11.41 4.47
C ALA A 44 12.90 10.04 4.00
N MET A 45 13.56 8.96 4.41
CA MET A 45 13.10 7.60 4.10
C MET A 45 11.79 7.26 4.82
N ASP A 46 11.56 7.82 6.00
CA ASP A 46 10.33 7.61 6.76
C ASP A 46 9.13 8.24 6.03
N ASP A 47 9.28 9.45 5.47
CA ASP A 47 8.25 10.09 4.64
C ASP A 47 7.89 9.24 3.42
N ILE A 48 8.89 8.61 2.79
CA ILE A 48 8.68 7.73 1.64
C ILE A 48 7.95 6.45 2.07
N ALA A 49 8.27 5.90 3.24
CA ALA A 49 7.62 4.70 3.77
C ALA A 49 6.16 4.97 4.16
N GLU A 50 5.89 6.10 4.81
CA GLU A 50 4.54 6.58 5.13
C GLU A 50 3.73 6.81 3.85
N GLN A 51 4.29 7.55 2.89
CA GLN A 51 3.66 7.82 1.60
C GLN A 51 3.42 6.55 0.77
N ALA A 52 4.31 5.55 0.87
CA ALA A 52 4.16 4.26 0.21
C ALA A 52 3.21 3.31 0.94
N GLY A 53 2.75 3.64 2.15
CA GLY A 53 1.97 2.73 2.99
C GLY A 53 2.74 1.46 3.36
N ILE A 54 4.07 1.54 3.44
CA ILE A 54 4.94 0.42 3.80
C ILE A 54 5.32 0.59 5.27
N SER A 55 4.66 -0.13 6.18
CA SER A 55 5.16 -0.29 7.54
C SER A 55 6.29 -1.33 7.55
N LYS A 56 7.30 -1.12 8.41
CA LYS A 56 8.26 -2.18 8.74
C LYS A 56 7.49 -3.42 9.26
N PRO A 57 7.92 -4.65 8.93
CA PRO A 57 7.34 -5.87 9.48
C PRO A 57 7.61 -6.00 10.99
#